data_AF-A0AAU8EAF5-F1
#
_entry.id   AF-A0AAU8EAF5-F1
#
_cell.length_a   1.000
_cell.length_b   1.000
_cell.length_c   1.000
_cell.angle_alpha   90.00
_cell.angle_beta   90.00
_cell.angle_gamma   90.00
#
_symmetry.space_group_name_H-M   'P 1'
#
loop_
_entity.id
_entity.type
_entity.pdbx_description
1 polymer ?
#
loop_
_entity_poly.entity_id
_entity_poly.type
_entity_poly.pdbx_seq_one_letter_code
_entity_poly.pdbx_strand_id
1 'polypeptide(L)'
;MTALQREDSITSTNERIVPFKMAHVVFQCTDRQKMVDWYRQLFQAELVFEDQVLTFLAYDDEHHRLAFFNSPHLPGKTIDIAGLHHIAYSYRVIGELLSTYERLKPLGILPVWTINHGPTTSLYYSDPEGNNIELQVDNYPDHNDAAAFFHTQAFADNPIGVEFDADALVALWREGASDAQLCALGTCATGQSLGPQKR
;
A
#
# COMPACT_ATOMS: atom_id res chain seq x y z
N MET A 1 16.52 0.48 15.91
CA MET A 1 17.06 0.54 17.30
C MET A 1 16.10 -0.17 18.21
N THR A 2 16.56 -1.20 18.94
CA THR A 2 15.74 -2.01 19.84
C THR A 2 15.79 -1.43 21.27
N ALA A 3 14.82 -1.81 22.12
CA ALA A 3 14.74 -1.39 23.52
C ALA A 3 15.95 -1.83 24.40
N LEU A 4 16.91 -2.58 23.82
CA LEU A 4 18.03 -3.18 24.54
C LEU A 4 19.38 -2.51 24.24
N GLN A 5 19.44 -1.43 23.45
CA GLN A 5 20.70 -0.86 22.95
C GLN A 5 20.84 0.67 23.00
N ARG A 6 19.95 1.42 23.68
CA ARG A 6 20.21 2.84 23.95
C ARG A 6 20.49 3.06 25.43
N GLU A 7 21.74 3.39 25.73
CA GLU A 7 22.15 4.11 26.95
C GLU A 7 21.85 5.62 26.85
N ASP A 8 21.14 6.06 25.81
CA ASP A 8 20.63 7.43 25.75
C ASP A 8 19.44 7.56 26.70
N SER A 9 19.72 8.00 27.93
CA SER A 9 18.69 8.37 28.89
C SER A 9 17.77 9.41 28.27
N ILE A 10 16.46 9.15 28.22
CA ILE A 10 15.46 10.17 27.89
C ILE A 10 15.56 11.23 29.00
N THR A 11 16.13 12.39 28.69
CA THR A 11 16.50 13.41 29.71
C THR A 11 15.46 14.54 29.85
N SER A 12 14.45 14.62 28.98
CA SER A 12 13.48 15.73 28.97
C SER A 12 12.06 15.25 28.65
N THR A 13 11.09 15.72 29.42
CA THR A 13 9.65 15.48 29.21
C THR A 13 9.07 16.26 28.02
N ASN A 14 9.85 17.15 27.38
CA ASN A 14 9.44 17.95 26.21
C ASN A 14 9.97 17.40 24.87
N GLU A 15 10.72 16.30 24.86
CA GLU A 15 11.17 15.69 23.62
C GLU A 15 9.99 15.06 22.87
N ARG A 16 9.86 15.32 21.57
CA ARG A 16 8.81 14.75 20.74
C ARG A 16 9.11 13.26 20.51
N ILE A 17 8.56 12.41 21.38
CA ILE A 17 8.65 10.95 21.26
C ILE A 17 7.54 10.45 20.35
N VAL A 18 7.90 9.76 19.26
CA VAL A 18 6.97 9.12 18.32
C VAL A 18 7.40 7.67 18.07
N PRO A 19 6.49 6.77 17.63
CA PRO A 19 6.87 5.42 17.25
C PRO A 19 7.99 5.42 16.20
N PHE A 20 8.98 4.55 16.37
CA PHE A 20 10.13 4.46 15.45
C PHE A 20 9.78 3.80 14.11
N LYS A 21 8.87 2.81 14.13
CA LYS A 21 8.38 2.13 12.93
C LYS A 21 6.98 1.56 13.18
N MET A 22 6.19 1.44 12.11
CA MET A 22 5.06 0.53 12.10
C MET A 22 5.61 -0.90 12.25
N ALA A 23 5.06 -1.72 13.15
CA ALA A 23 5.54 -3.08 13.39
C ALA A 23 4.79 -4.10 12.51
N HIS A 24 3.50 -4.32 12.78
CA HIS A 24 2.69 -5.31 12.06
C HIS A 24 1.21 -4.93 12.02
N VAL A 25 0.48 -5.49 11.04
CA VAL A 25 -0.98 -5.51 10.98
C VAL A 25 -1.48 -6.92 11.30
N VAL A 26 -2.57 -7.01 12.05
CA VAL A 26 -3.27 -8.26 12.32
C VAL A 26 -4.64 -8.23 11.66
N PHE A 27 -4.91 -9.17 10.78
CA PHE A 27 -6.23 -9.39 10.19
C PHE A 27 -6.98 -10.44 11.00
N GLN A 28 -8.25 -10.17 11.29
CA GLN A 28 -9.21 -11.22 11.61
C GLN A 28 -9.79 -11.71 10.29
N CYS A 29 -9.75 -13.02 10.04
CA CYS A 29 -10.16 -13.56 8.76
C CYS A 29 -11.06 -14.78 8.91
N THR A 30 -12.03 -14.89 8.00
CA THR A 30 -12.97 -16.01 7.90
C THR A 30 -12.39 -17.19 7.12
N ASP A 31 -11.54 -16.91 6.13
CA ASP A 31 -10.78 -17.89 5.35
C ASP A 31 -9.28 -17.54 5.40
N ARG A 32 -8.64 -17.97 6.49
CA ARG A 32 -7.22 -17.66 6.76
C ARG A 32 -6.30 -18.13 5.63
N GLN A 33 -6.57 -19.29 5.03
CA GLN A 33 -5.72 -19.86 3.99
C GLN A 33 -5.70 -18.95 2.75
N LYS A 34 -6.89 -18.54 2.26
CA LYS A 34 -6.98 -17.63 1.10
C LYS A 34 -6.28 -16.31 1.35
N MET A 35 -6.46 -15.75 2.55
CA MET A 35 -5.80 -14.50 2.94
C MET A 35 -4.28 -14.67 2.94
N VAL A 36 -3.76 -15.68 3.64
CA VAL A 36 -2.32 -15.96 3.70
C VAL A 36 -1.73 -16.14 2.30
N ASP A 37 -2.35 -16.96 1.45
CA ASP A 37 -1.86 -17.20 0.09
C ASP A 37 -1.83 -15.91 -0.73
N TRP A 38 -2.87 -15.08 -0.63
CA TRP A 38 -2.93 -13.81 -1.34
C TRP A 38 -1.84 -12.82 -0.89
N TYR A 39 -1.66 -12.65 0.43
CA TYR A 39 -0.65 -11.73 0.98
C TYR A 39 0.79 -12.21 0.73
N ARG A 40 1.02 -13.53 0.71
CA ARG A 40 2.32 -14.10 0.28
C ARG A 40 2.62 -13.74 -1.17
N GLN A 41 1.64 -13.78 -2.06
CA GLN A 41 1.84 -13.38 -3.45
C GLN A 41 2.02 -11.88 -3.58
N LEU A 42 1.20 -11.06 -2.92
CA LEU A 42 1.28 -9.60 -3.00
C LEU A 42 2.68 -9.09 -2.61
N PHE A 43 3.13 -9.46 -1.40
CA PHE A 43 4.36 -8.95 -0.81
C PHE A 43 5.60 -9.82 -1.03
N GLN A 44 5.47 -10.97 -1.73
CA GLN A 44 6.50 -12.01 -1.74
C GLN A 44 6.88 -12.44 -0.31
N ALA A 45 5.90 -12.46 0.60
CA ALA A 45 6.13 -12.71 2.01
C ALA A 45 6.42 -14.19 2.31
N GLU A 46 7.32 -14.41 3.24
CA GLU A 46 7.69 -15.71 3.76
C GLU A 46 6.82 -16.08 4.97
N LEU A 47 6.52 -17.38 5.10
CA LEU A 47 5.84 -17.93 6.25
C LEU A 47 6.80 -18.02 7.44
N VAL A 48 6.49 -17.33 8.52
CA VAL A 48 7.28 -17.36 9.77
C VAL A 48 6.76 -18.44 10.72
N PHE A 49 5.43 -18.50 10.88
CA PHE A 49 4.77 -19.43 11.79
C PHE A 49 3.33 -19.66 11.36
N GLU A 50 2.81 -20.85 11.62
CA GLU A 50 1.40 -21.18 11.42
C GLU A 50 0.93 -22.24 12.42
N ASP A 51 -0.24 -22.01 13.01
CA ASP A 51 -1.01 -23.03 13.70
C ASP A 51 -2.52 -22.93 13.37
N GLN A 52 -3.37 -23.57 14.17
CA GLN A 52 -4.82 -23.57 13.97
C GLN A 52 -5.49 -22.21 14.24
N VAL A 53 -4.85 -21.37 15.04
CA VAL A 53 -5.36 -20.08 15.51
C VAL A 53 -4.79 -18.92 14.71
N LEU A 54 -3.48 -18.93 14.43
CA LEU A 54 -2.78 -17.78 13.88
C LEU A 54 -1.72 -18.15 12.83
N THR A 55 -1.48 -17.22 11.90
CA THR A 55 -0.36 -17.27 10.95
C THR A 55 0.43 -15.97 11.00
N PHE A 56 1.76 -16.04 10.90
CA PHE A 56 2.65 -14.88 10.79
C PHE A 56 3.43 -14.91 9.47
N LEU A 57 3.47 -13.77 8.78
CA LEU A 57 4.28 -13.55 7.57
C LEU A 57 5.25 -12.39 7.75
N ALA A 58 6.42 -12.48 7.10
CA ALA A 58 7.41 -11.41 7.02
C ALA A 58 7.87 -11.21 5.57
N TYR A 59 8.28 -9.98 5.23
CA TYR A 59 8.87 -9.64 3.94
C TYR A 59 10.10 -8.72 4.07
N ASP A 60 10.53 -8.43 5.31
CA ASP A 60 11.71 -7.62 5.63
C ASP A 60 12.34 -8.08 6.96
N ASP A 61 13.07 -7.19 7.66
CA ASP A 61 13.83 -7.50 8.88
C ASP A 61 12.98 -7.57 10.16
N GLU A 62 11.68 -7.27 10.10
CA GLU A 62 10.79 -7.46 11.25
C GLU A 62 10.39 -8.94 11.40
N HIS A 63 10.30 -9.43 12.64
CA HIS A 63 9.97 -10.83 12.93
C HIS A 63 8.63 -11.28 12.30
N HIS A 64 7.70 -10.35 12.09
CA HIS A 64 6.52 -10.50 11.25
C HIS A 64 5.93 -9.12 10.95
N ARG A 65 5.40 -8.95 9.74
CA ARG A 65 4.69 -7.74 9.29
C ARG A 65 3.19 -7.95 9.24
N LEU A 66 2.76 -9.18 8.99
CA LEU A 66 1.36 -9.54 8.85
C LEU A 66 1.06 -10.71 9.78
N ALA A 67 -0.08 -10.62 10.46
CA ALA A 67 -0.64 -11.70 11.24
C ALA A 67 -2.09 -11.96 10.83
N PHE A 68 -2.51 -13.21 10.86
CA PHE A 68 -3.84 -13.63 10.44
C PHE A 68 -4.47 -14.49 11.51
N PHE A 69 -5.47 -13.96 12.20
CA PHE A 69 -6.23 -14.66 13.23
C PHE A 69 -7.42 -15.38 12.59
N ASN A 70 -7.51 -16.69 12.81
CA ASN A 70 -8.51 -17.56 12.21
C ASN A 70 -9.86 -17.44 12.95
N SER A 71 -10.80 -16.72 12.35
CA SER A 71 -12.14 -16.45 12.88
C SER A 71 -13.24 -16.87 11.89
N PRO A 72 -13.36 -18.17 11.54
CA PRO A 72 -14.28 -18.66 10.50
C PRO A 72 -15.77 -18.49 10.83
N HIS A 73 -16.11 -18.10 12.06
CA HIS A 73 -17.48 -17.91 12.54
C HIS A 73 -17.96 -16.46 12.39
N LEU A 74 -17.08 -15.51 12.05
CA LEU A 74 -17.47 -14.12 11.85
C LEU A 74 -18.21 -13.94 10.51
N PRO A 75 -19.15 -12.98 10.42
CA PRO A 75 -19.69 -12.57 9.13
C PRO A 75 -18.59 -11.92 8.29
N GLY A 76 -18.68 -12.09 6.97
CA GLY A 76 -17.81 -11.38 6.03
C GLY A 76 -18.01 -9.86 6.11
N LYS A 77 -16.98 -9.10 5.74
CA LYS A 77 -17.02 -7.65 5.67
C LYS A 77 -18.04 -7.17 4.64
N THR A 78 -18.79 -6.11 4.97
CA THR A 78 -19.67 -5.41 4.04
C THR A 78 -19.13 -4.01 3.75
N ILE A 79 -19.55 -3.39 2.63
CA ILE A 79 -19.09 -2.06 2.22
C ILE A 79 -19.66 -0.94 3.12
N ASP A 80 -20.78 -1.18 3.80
CA ASP A 80 -21.54 -0.17 4.56
C ASP A 80 -21.21 -0.14 6.06
N ILE A 81 -20.06 -0.66 6.47
CA ILE A 81 -19.60 -0.61 7.88
C ILE A 81 -18.39 0.29 8.04
N ALA A 82 -18.39 1.10 9.10
CA ALA A 82 -17.21 1.90 9.46
C ALA A 82 -16.05 0.97 9.87
N GLY A 83 -14.83 1.33 9.45
CA GLY A 83 -13.63 0.56 9.74
C GLY A 83 -12.39 1.12 9.06
N LEU A 84 -11.33 0.31 9.02
CA LEU A 84 -10.12 0.64 8.27
C LEU A 84 -10.43 0.71 6.77
N HIS A 85 -10.06 1.82 6.14
CA HIS A 85 -10.28 2.04 4.71
C HIS A 85 -9.25 1.29 3.85
N HIS A 86 -7.95 1.52 4.09
CA HIS A 86 -6.85 0.80 3.45
C HIS A 86 -5.58 0.82 4.31
N ILE A 87 -4.57 0.04 3.94
CA ILE A 87 -3.19 0.12 4.45
C ILE A 87 -2.27 0.39 3.27
N ALA A 88 -1.45 1.43 3.36
CA ALA A 88 -0.55 1.85 2.29
C ALA A 88 0.90 1.43 2.52
N TYR A 89 1.56 1.02 1.45
CA TYR A 89 2.96 0.61 1.41
C TYR A 89 3.66 1.34 0.27
N SER A 90 4.78 1.99 0.58
CA SER A 90 5.59 2.67 -0.43
C SER A 90 6.72 1.78 -0.95
N TYR A 91 6.88 1.74 -2.27
CA TYR A 91 8.09 1.33 -2.94
C TYR A 91 9.08 2.48 -3.05
N ARG A 92 10.36 2.17 -3.33
CA ARG A 92 11.42 3.17 -3.40
C ARG A 92 11.37 3.99 -4.68
N VAL A 93 11.00 3.34 -5.78
CA VAL A 93 10.95 3.93 -7.13
C VAL A 93 9.80 3.32 -7.92
N ILE A 94 9.30 4.06 -8.91
CA ILE A 94 8.14 3.64 -9.71
C ILE A 94 8.36 2.30 -10.43
N GLY A 95 9.60 2.01 -10.83
CA GLY A 95 9.95 0.72 -11.43
C GLY A 95 9.67 -0.49 -10.53
N GLU A 96 9.81 -0.36 -9.20
CA GLU A 96 9.48 -1.45 -8.26
C GLU A 96 7.96 -1.67 -8.18
N LEU A 97 7.18 -0.58 -8.19
CA LEU A 97 5.72 -0.65 -8.22
C LEU A 97 5.20 -1.29 -9.52
N LEU A 98 5.74 -0.87 -10.67
CA LEU A 98 5.37 -1.42 -11.98
C LEU A 98 5.81 -2.86 -12.16
N SER A 99 7.01 -3.21 -11.70
CA SER A 99 7.48 -4.60 -11.67
C SER A 99 6.59 -5.49 -10.78
N THR A 100 6.05 -4.94 -9.69
CA THR A 100 5.12 -5.65 -8.81
C THR A 100 3.77 -5.88 -9.51
N TYR A 101 3.24 -4.86 -10.18
CA TYR A 101 2.03 -4.99 -10.99
C TYR A 101 2.16 -6.08 -12.07
N GLU A 102 3.23 -6.06 -12.87
CA GLU A 102 3.46 -7.07 -13.92
C GLU A 102 3.59 -8.49 -13.35
N ARG A 103 4.20 -8.64 -12.17
CA ARG A 103 4.33 -9.93 -11.48
C ARG A 103 2.98 -10.47 -10.99
N LEU A 104 2.11 -9.60 -10.49
CA LEU A 104 0.81 -9.98 -9.90
C LEU A 104 -0.28 -10.23 -10.93
N LYS A 105 -0.27 -9.45 -12.02
CA LYS A 105 -1.23 -9.54 -13.12
C LYS A 105 -1.49 -10.97 -13.65
N PRO A 106 -0.48 -11.79 -14.00
CA PRO A 106 -0.72 -13.14 -14.50
C PRO A 106 -1.30 -14.11 -13.45
N LEU A 107 -1.24 -13.75 -12.17
CA LEU A 107 -1.87 -14.50 -11.07
C LEU A 107 -3.35 -14.11 -10.86
N GLY A 108 -3.87 -13.18 -11.65
CA GLY A 108 -5.22 -12.62 -11.48
C GLY A 108 -5.35 -11.63 -10.32
N ILE A 109 -4.24 -11.23 -9.70
CA ILE A 109 -4.21 -10.20 -8.65
C ILE A 109 -4.03 -8.86 -9.37
N LEU A 110 -5.15 -8.18 -9.63
CA LEU A 110 -5.20 -6.89 -10.32
C LEU A 110 -5.62 -5.79 -9.35
N PRO A 111 -5.12 -4.54 -9.54
CA PRO A 111 -5.62 -3.42 -8.78
C PRO A 111 -7.10 -3.16 -9.13
N VAL A 112 -7.90 -2.88 -8.10
CA VAL A 112 -9.28 -2.43 -8.24
C VAL A 112 -9.36 -0.95 -8.61
N TRP A 113 -8.29 -0.18 -8.32
CA TRP A 113 -8.19 1.24 -8.64
C TRP A 113 -6.73 1.67 -8.82
N THR A 114 -6.48 2.45 -9.87
CA THR A 114 -5.15 2.94 -10.27
C THR A 114 -5.23 4.45 -10.42
N ILE A 115 -4.48 5.17 -9.60
CA ILE A 115 -4.64 6.61 -9.47
C ILE A 115 -3.33 7.31 -9.12
N ASN A 116 -3.09 8.46 -9.75
CA ASN A 116 -2.06 9.40 -9.35
C ASN A 116 -2.72 10.52 -8.54
N HIS A 117 -2.43 10.55 -7.24
CA HIS A 117 -2.98 11.53 -6.31
C HIS A 117 -2.35 12.93 -6.45
N GLY A 118 -1.25 13.04 -7.21
CA GLY A 118 -0.35 14.19 -7.21
C GLY A 118 0.94 13.89 -6.45
N PRO A 119 0.90 13.74 -5.11
CA PRO A 119 2.09 13.42 -4.33
C PRO A 119 2.52 11.96 -4.48
N THR A 120 1.59 11.06 -4.84
CA THR A 120 1.87 9.63 -4.99
C THR A 120 1.23 9.04 -6.24
N THR A 121 1.87 8.01 -6.79
CA THR A 121 1.29 7.13 -7.82
C THR A 121 0.92 5.80 -7.15
N SER A 122 -0.35 5.43 -7.21
CA SER A 122 -0.94 4.40 -6.35
C SER A 122 -1.72 3.34 -7.13
N LEU A 123 -1.57 2.08 -6.69
CA LEU A 123 -2.31 0.91 -7.12
C LEU A 123 -3.01 0.30 -5.90
N TYR A 124 -4.34 0.36 -5.87
CA TYR A 124 -5.15 -0.23 -4.81
C TYR A 124 -5.58 -1.65 -5.19
N TYR A 125 -5.30 -2.61 -4.33
CA TYR A 125 -5.74 -3.99 -4.43
C TYR A 125 -6.75 -4.31 -3.34
N SER A 126 -7.71 -5.18 -3.63
CA SER A 126 -8.64 -5.70 -2.62
C SER A 126 -8.29 -7.16 -2.34
N ASP A 127 -8.07 -7.50 -1.08
CA ASP A 127 -7.81 -8.87 -0.67
C ASP A 127 -9.10 -9.72 -0.75
N PRO A 128 -9.01 -11.05 -0.59
CA PRO A 128 -10.17 -11.94 -0.72
C PRO A 128 -11.33 -11.66 0.25
N GLU A 129 -11.11 -10.86 1.30
CA GLU A 129 -12.12 -10.49 2.29
C GLU A 129 -12.48 -8.99 2.24
N GLY A 130 -12.02 -8.27 1.22
CA GLY A 130 -12.37 -6.88 0.98
C GLY A 130 -11.60 -5.86 1.82
N ASN A 131 -10.42 -6.20 2.35
CA ASN A 131 -9.50 -5.18 2.86
C ASN A 131 -8.67 -4.62 1.71
N ASN A 132 -8.54 -3.29 1.68
CA ASN A 132 -7.81 -2.63 0.62
C ASN A 132 -6.35 -2.40 1.02
N ILE A 133 -5.45 -2.73 0.09
CA ILE A 133 -4.02 -2.52 0.21
C ILE A 133 -3.60 -1.56 -0.90
N GLU A 134 -2.99 -0.45 -0.52
CA GLU A 134 -2.40 0.50 -1.45
C GLU A 134 -0.91 0.20 -1.59
N LEU A 135 -0.48 -0.02 -2.82
CA LEU A 135 0.94 -0.04 -3.18
C LEU A 135 1.22 1.26 -3.94
N GLN A 136 2.17 2.05 -3.45
CA GLN A 136 2.43 3.38 -4.00
C GLN A 136 3.92 3.68 -4.16
N VAL A 137 4.21 4.82 -4.78
CA VAL A 137 5.51 5.49 -4.74
C VAL A 137 5.29 6.99 -4.56
N ASP A 138 6.20 7.66 -3.87
CA ASP A 138 6.22 9.12 -3.81
C ASP A 138 6.68 9.70 -5.16
N ASN A 139 5.92 10.67 -5.67
CA ASN A 139 6.23 11.37 -6.92
C ASN A 139 7.27 12.49 -6.72
N TYR A 140 7.65 12.77 -5.48
CA TYR A 140 8.63 13.78 -5.09
C TYR A 140 9.80 13.15 -4.32
N PRO A 141 11.04 13.61 -4.54
CA PRO A 141 12.20 13.09 -3.80
C PRO A 141 12.25 13.57 -2.35
N ASP A 142 11.65 14.72 -2.04
CA ASP A 142 11.59 15.30 -0.68
C ASP A 142 10.16 15.25 -0.15
N HIS A 143 10.01 14.76 1.09
CA HIS A 143 8.72 14.67 1.76
C HIS A 143 8.05 16.03 1.97
N ASN A 144 8.83 17.11 2.07
CA ASN A 144 8.31 18.48 2.21
C ASN A 144 7.67 18.96 0.90
N ASP A 145 8.21 18.54 -0.25
CA ASP A 145 7.64 18.87 -1.56
C ASP A 145 6.31 18.12 -1.78
N ALA A 146 6.26 16.84 -1.39
CA ALA A 146 5.01 16.09 -1.39
C ALA A 146 3.95 16.73 -0.46
N ALA A 147 4.37 17.20 0.72
CA ALA A 147 3.47 17.90 1.65
C ALA A 147 2.99 19.26 1.10
N ALA A 148 3.85 19.98 0.37
CA ALA A 148 3.50 21.26 -0.24
C ALA A 148 2.38 21.11 -1.30
N PHE A 149 2.27 19.95 -1.95
CA PHE A 149 1.22 19.67 -2.94
C PHE A 149 -0.20 19.89 -2.39
N PHE A 150 -0.44 19.54 -1.12
CA PHE A 150 -1.74 19.69 -0.46
C PHE A 150 -2.20 21.16 -0.30
N HIS A 151 -1.29 22.12 -0.52
CA HIS A 151 -1.58 23.56 -0.45
C HIS A 151 -1.68 24.22 -1.83
N THR A 152 -1.66 23.43 -2.92
CA THR A 152 -1.71 23.93 -4.29
C THR A 152 -3.14 24.06 -4.82
N GLN A 153 -3.32 24.90 -5.85
CA GLN A 153 -4.60 24.97 -6.57
C GLN A 153 -4.94 23.65 -7.27
N ALA A 154 -3.94 22.90 -7.75
CA ALA A 154 -4.14 21.60 -8.38
C ALA A 154 -4.82 20.59 -7.43
N PHE A 155 -4.39 20.56 -6.16
CA PHE A 155 -5.05 19.74 -5.14
C PHE A 155 -6.46 20.26 -4.80
N ALA A 156 -6.64 21.59 -4.73
CA ALA A 156 -7.96 22.18 -4.48
C ALA A 156 -8.98 21.85 -5.60
N ASP A 157 -8.52 21.83 -6.86
CA ASP A 157 -9.36 21.54 -8.03
C ASP A 157 -9.68 20.04 -8.15
N ASN A 158 -8.73 19.16 -7.78
CA ASN A 158 -8.91 17.72 -7.80
C ASN A 158 -8.20 17.04 -6.62
N PRO A 159 -8.85 16.96 -5.43
CA PRO A 159 -8.24 16.40 -4.23
C PRO A 159 -8.16 14.87 -4.25
N ILE A 160 -8.84 14.22 -5.21
CA ILE A 160 -8.82 12.77 -5.35
C ILE A 160 -7.67 12.33 -6.24
N GLY A 161 -7.35 13.06 -7.31
CA GLY A 161 -6.30 12.71 -8.26
C GLY A 161 -6.83 12.21 -9.60
N VAL A 162 -5.94 11.69 -10.43
CA VAL A 162 -6.21 11.33 -11.84
C VAL A 162 -6.01 9.83 -12.02
N GLU A 163 -7.06 9.13 -12.45
CA GLU A 163 -6.99 7.72 -12.80
C GLU A 163 -6.10 7.51 -14.03
N PHE A 164 -5.30 6.45 -14.02
CA PHE A 164 -4.41 6.10 -15.12
C PHE A 164 -4.52 4.62 -15.50
N ASP A 165 -4.14 4.30 -16.74
CA ASP A 165 -4.05 2.92 -17.22
C ASP A 165 -2.68 2.33 -16.83
N ALA A 166 -2.69 1.33 -15.94
CA ALA A 166 -1.48 0.69 -15.46
C ALA A 166 -0.73 -0.10 -16.55
N ASP A 167 -1.43 -0.67 -17.53
CA ASP A 167 -0.79 -1.35 -18.67
C ASP A 167 -0.07 -0.36 -19.58
N ALA A 168 -0.70 0.80 -19.83
CA ALA A 168 -0.05 1.88 -20.57
C ALA A 168 1.18 2.42 -19.84
N LEU A 169 1.10 2.56 -18.50
CA LEU A 169 2.22 3.04 -17.68
C LEU A 169 3.39 2.04 -17.67
N VAL A 170 3.09 0.74 -17.59
CA VAL A 170 4.10 -0.33 -17.76
C VAL A 170 4.72 -0.27 -19.15
N ALA A 171 3.94 -0.09 -20.22
CA ALA A 171 4.47 -0.01 -21.58
C ALA A 171 5.47 1.15 -21.71
N LEU A 172 5.12 2.35 -21.21
CA LEU A 172 6.04 3.49 -21.18
C LEU A 172 7.32 3.21 -20.38
N TRP A 173 7.19 2.53 -19.24
CA TRP A 173 8.36 2.13 -18.45
C TRP A 173 9.27 1.16 -19.21
N ARG A 174 8.70 0.17 -19.91
CA ARG A 174 9.45 -0.77 -20.76
C ARG A 174 10.10 -0.10 -21.97
N GLU A 175 9.54 1.01 -22.45
CA GLU A 175 10.14 1.86 -23.49
C GLU A 175 11.28 2.76 -22.97
N GLY A 176 11.51 2.78 -21.65
CA GLY A 176 12.61 3.52 -21.03
C GLY A 176 12.24 4.94 -20.60
N ALA A 177 10.95 5.23 -20.39
CA ALA A 177 10.53 6.48 -19.75
C ALA A 177 11.19 6.63 -18.37
N SER A 178 11.59 7.86 -18.06
CA SER A 178 12.17 8.20 -16.76
C SER A 178 11.13 8.20 -15.64
N ASP A 179 11.58 8.01 -14.39
CA ASP A 179 10.73 8.06 -13.21
C ASP A 179 9.92 9.38 -13.14
N ALA A 180 10.54 10.51 -13.50
CA ALA A 180 9.86 11.80 -13.54
C ALA A 180 8.71 11.85 -14.56
N GLN A 181 8.86 11.20 -15.72
CA GLN A 181 7.79 11.11 -16.71
C GLN A 181 6.67 10.19 -16.23
N LEU A 182 7.02 9.05 -15.64
CA LEU A 182 6.06 8.06 -15.14
C LEU A 182 5.24 8.60 -13.95
N CYS A 183 5.88 9.33 -13.03
CA CYS A 183 5.24 9.90 -11.84
C CYS A 183 4.49 11.22 -12.11
N ALA A 184 4.65 11.83 -13.29
CA ALA A 184 3.98 13.08 -13.61
C ALA A 184 2.45 12.94 -13.60
N LEU A 185 1.76 13.89 -12.96
CA LEU A 185 0.31 13.90 -12.88
C LEU A 185 -0.32 13.96 -14.29
N GLY A 186 -1.19 13.00 -14.59
CA GLY A 186 -1.85 12.89 -15.89
C GLY A 186 -1.16 11.95 -16.90
N THR A 187 0.02 11.42 -16.57
CA THR A 187 0.64 10.36 -17.38
C THR A 187 -0.28 9.14 -17.45
N CYS A 188 -0.54 8.66 -18.67
CA CYS A 188 -1.47 7.55 -18.95
C CYS A 188 -2.90 7.75 -18.42
N ALA A 189 -3.36 9.00 -18.26
CA ALA A 189 -4.68 9.29 -17.73
C ALA A 189 -5.80 8.66 -18.57
N THR A 190 -6.78 8.04 -17.90
CA THR A 190 -7.96 7.43 -18.55
C THR A 190 -9.12 8.43 -18.74
N GLY A 191 -9.00 9.63 -18.18
CA GLY A 191 -10.04 10.66 -18.20
C GLY A 191 -10.31 11.22 -16.80
N GLN A 192 -11.59 11.44 -16.47
CA GLN A 192 -11.98 11.92 -15.13
C GLN A 192 -11.99 10.79 -14.11
N SER A 193 -11.47 11.07 -12.92
CA SER A 193 -11.55 10.19 -11.75
C SER A 193 -13.01 9.98 -11.33
N LEU A 194 -13.44 8.72 -11.30
CA LEU A 194 -14.80 8.35 -10.89
C LEU A 194 -14.90 8.12 -9.36
N GLY A 195 -13.75 8.15 -8.68
CA GLY A 195 -13.60 7.89 -7.26
C GLY A 195 -13.79 6.41 -6.89
N PRO A 196 -13.47 6.03 -5.64
CA PRO A 196 -13.60 4.65 -5.18
C PRO A 196 -15.06 4.17 -5.07
N GLN A 197 -16.04 5.07 -5.20
CA GLN A 197 -17.45 4.81 -4.88
C GLN A 197 -18.30 4.28 -6.06
N LYS A 198 -17.67 3.89 -7.19
CA LYS A 198 -18.40 3.40 -8.38
C LYS A 198 -17.84 2.10 -8.98
N ARG A 199 -17.29 1.20 -8.17
CA ARG A 199 -16.96 -0.17 -8.60
C ARG A 199 -17.29 -1.17 -7.50
#